data_AF-A0A4R4R9I2-F1
#
_entry.id   AF-A0A4R4R9I2-F1
#
_cell.length_a   1.000
_cell.length_b   1.000
_cell.length_c   1.000
_cell.angle_alpha   90.00
_cell.angle_beta   90.00
_cell.angle_gamma   90.00
#
_symmetry.space_group_name_H-M   'P 1'
#
loop_
_entity.id
_entity.type
_entity.pdbx_description
1 polymer ?
#
loop_
_entity_poly.entity_id
_entity_poly.type
_entity_poly.pdbx_seq_one_letter_code
_entity_poly.pdbx_strand_id
1 'polypeptide(L)'
;MDILSDVISAVRIGRPGGARVEWQAPWGVRFPDQPGTAGLLVVLQGWCWLIEDSAEPVPLGPGDVVFSPRGDGYGLADSPSTPLAEPVGGAAGHPRGGG
;
A
#
# COMPACT_ATOMS: atom_id res chain seq x y z
N MET A 1 -31.03 20.38 3.02
CA MET A 1 -29.70 20.67 2.45
C MET A 1 -28.79 21.04 3.61
N ASP A 2 -27.68 20.32 3.78
CA ASP A 2 -26.73 20.49 4.88
C ASP A 2 -25.40 20.99 4.31
N ILE A 3 -25.15 22.28 4.46
CA ILE A 3 -23.98 22.97 3.92
C ILE A 3 -22.67 22.43 4.54
N LEU A 4 -22.71 21.89 5.76
CA LEU A 4 -21.52 21.28 6.37
C LEU A 4 -21.16 19.96 5.68
N SER A 5 -22.15 19.13 5.33
CA SER A 5 -21.92 17.93 4.51
C SER A 5 -21.40 18.26 3.12
N ASP A 6 -21.88 19.33 2.50
CA ASP A 6 -21.41 19.76 1.18
C ASP A 6 -19.97 20.30 1.25
N VAL A 7 -19.62 21.06 2.28
CA VAL A 7 -18.25 21.55 2.50
C VAL A 7 -17.31 20.39 2.81
N ILE A 8 -17.69 19.44 3.67
CA ILE A 8 -16.86 18.26 3.97
C ILE A 8 -16.70 17.37 2.73
N SER A 9 -17.73 17.26 1.89
CA SER A 9 -17.66 16.52 0.63
C SER A 9 -16.81 17.23 -0.42
N ALA A 10 -16.83 18.56 -0.46
CA ALA A 10 -15.97 19.37 -1.33
C ALA A 10 -14.51 19.39 -0.86
N VAL A 11 -14.26 19.19 0.44
CA VAL A 11 -12.94 19.12 1.07
C VAL A 11 -12.43 17.67 1.18
N ARG A 12 -13.15 16.66 0.66
CA ARG A 12 -12.59 15.31 0.51
C ARG A 12 -11.45 15.35 -0.51
N ILE A 13 -10.24 15.41 0.02
CA ILE A 13 -8.98 15.37 -0.73
C ILE A 13 -8.86 13.96 -1.34
N GLY A 14 -9.38 13.79 -2.56
CA GLY A 14 -9.20 12.60 -3.37
C GLY A 14 -10.22 11.47 -3.16
N ARG A 15 -10.07 10.41 -3.95
CA ARG A 15 -10.88 9.19 -3.91
C ARG A 15 -10.04 8.08 -3.27
N PRO A 16 -10.23 7.76 -1.98
CA PRO A 16 -9.46 6.70 -1.33
C PRO A 16 -9.77 5.36 -2.01
N GLY A 17 -8.72 4.72 -2.53
CA GLY A 17 -8.75 3.37 -3.05
C GLY A 17 -8.22 2.39 -2.01
N GLY A 18 -8.68 1.14 -2.06
CA GLY A 18 -8.18 0.08 -1.22
C GLY A 18 -8.41 -1.27 -1.87
N ALA A 19 -7.51 -2.22 -1.59
CA ALA A 19 -7.62 -3.60 -2.02
C ALA A 19 -7.11 -4.52 -0.92
N ARG A 20 -7.68 -5.73 -0.84
CA ARG A 20 -7.06 -6.85 -0.15
C ARG A 20 -6.26 -7.62 -1.19
N VAL A 21 -5.00 -7.90 -0.88
CA VAL A 21 -4.08 -8.63 -1.73
C VAL A 21 -3.52 -9.83 -0.97
N GLU A 22 -3.26 -10.91 -1.70
CA GLU A 22 -2.64 -12.12 -1.17
C GLU A 22 -1.52 -12.50 -2.13
N TRP A 23 -0.33 -12.75 -1.58
CA TRP A 23 0.85 -13.14 -2.34
C TRP A 23 1.36 -14.50 -1.86
N GLN A 24 1.83 -15.32 -2.79
CA GLN A 24 2.47 -16.60 -2.52
C GLN A 24 3.96 -16.48 -2.85
N ALA A 25 4.82 -16.95 -1.95
CA ALA A 25 6.26 -16.88 -2.12
C ALA A 25 6.74 -17.67 -3.36
N PRO A 26 7.82 -17.22 -4.04
CA PRO A 26 8.57 -15.99 -3.76
C PRO A 26 7.87 -14.75 -4.32
N TRP A 27 7.93 -13.63 -3.61
CA TRP A 27 7.36 -12.35 -4.09
C TRP A 27 8.08 -11.14 -3.51
N GLY A 28 8.22 -10.10 -4.34
CA GLY A 28 8.73 -8.80 -3.94
C GLY A 28 8.07 -7.71 -4.77
N VAL A 29 7.52 -6.69 -4.10
CA VAL A 29 6.80 -5.58 -4.73
C VAL A 29 7.44 -4.26 -4.34
N ARG A 30 7.78 -3.43 -5.34
CA ARG A 30 8.21 -2.05 -5.15
C ARG A 30 7.01 -1.13 -5.33
N PHE A 31 6.72 -0.34 -4.30
CA PHE A 31 5.79 0.78 -4.40
C PHE A 31 6.61 2.04 -4.74
N PRO A 32 6.34 2.70 -5.88
CA PRO A 32 7.06 3.91 -6.27
C PRO A 32 6.61 5.10 -5.41
N ASP A 33 7.43 6.14 -5.40
CA ASP A 33 7.03 7.42 -4.81
C ASP A 33 5.75 7.94 -5.46
N GLN A 34 4.79 8.33 -4.64
CA GLN A 34 3.52 8.92 -5.07
C GLN A 34 3.21 10.19 -4.27
N PRO A 35 3.90 11.31 -4.58
CA PRO A 35 3.75 12.57 -3.85
C PRO A 35 2.30 13.08 -3.80
N GLY A 36 1.90 13.62 -2.66
CA GLY A 36 0.54 14.14 -2.46
C GLY A 36 -0.51 13.06 -2.17
N THR A 37 -0.09 11.82 -1.93
CA THR A 37 -0.93 10.73 -1.44
C THR A 37 -0.46 10.23 -0.08
N ALA A 38 -1.32 9.52 0.62
CA ALA A 38 -0.96 8.78 1.83
C ALA A 38 -1.34 7.31 1.64
N GLY A 39 -0.39 6.43 1.93
CA GLY A 39 -0.57 4.98 1.86
C GLY A 39 -0.69 4.36 3.25
N LEU A 40 -1.61 3.40 3.40
CA LEU A 40 -1.74 2.58 4.60
C LEU A 40 -1.84 1.11 4.19
N LEU A 41 -0.97 0.27 4.74
CA LEU A 41 -1.01 -1.17 4.56
C LEU A 41 -1.08 -1.85 5.91
N VAL A 42 -1.93 -2.86 6.02
CA VAL A 42 -2.10 -3.68 7.23
C VAL A 42 -1.81 -5.12 6.86
N VAL A 43 -0.93 -5.78 7.60
CA VAL A 43 -0.69 -7.21 7.43
C VAL A 43 -1.82 -7.96 8.11
N LEU A 44 -2.61 -8.69 7.32
CA LEU A 44 -3.78 -9.41 7.83
C LEU A 44 -3.46 -10.87 8.18
N GLN A 45 -2.47 -11.46 7.51
CA GLN A 45 -2.04 -12.85 7.71
C GLN A 45 -0.64 -13.05 7.14
N GLY A 46 0.12 -13.97 7.73
CA GLY A 46 1.47 -14.31 7.28
C GLY A 46 2.52 -13.32 7.79
N TRP A 47 3.70 -13.37 7.16
CA TRP A 47 4.84 -12.52 7.49
C TRP A 47 5.43 -11.96 6.21
N CYS A 48 5.96 -10.74 6.28
CA CYS A 48 6.70 -10.12 5.19
C CYS A 48 7.76 -9.17 5.75
N TRP A 49 8.52 -8.55 4.85
CA TRP A 49 9.56 -7.59 5.18
C TRP A 49 9.25 -6.26 4.52
N LEU A 50 9.29 -5.18 5.31
CA LEU A 50 9.40 -3.82 4.80
C LEU A 50 10.85 -3.55 4.42
N ILE A 51 11.05 -3.09 3.19
CA ILE A 51 12.37 -2.78 2.63
C ILE A 51 12.38 -1.32 2.22
N GLU A 52 13.30 -0.55 2.78
CA GLU A 52 13.53 0.85 2.44
C GLU A 52 14.99 1.01 2.01
N ASP A 53 15.28 1.92 1.07
CA ASP A 53 16.63 2.04 0.49
C ASP A 53 17.70 2.47 1.51
N SER A 54 17.28 3.14 2.59
CA SER A 54 18.18 3.73 3.60
C SER A 54 18.01 3.15 5.01
N ALA A 55 17.32 2.01 5.16
CA ALA A 55 17.08 1.39 6.46
C ALA A 55 17.25 -0.13 6.42
N GLU A 56 17.51 -0.71 7.59
CA GLU A 56 17.51 -2.16 7.74
C GLU A 56 16.10 -2.74 7.50
N PRO A 57 15.96 -3.88 6.80
CA PRO A 57 14.68 -4.52 6.58
C PRO A 57 13.93 -4.80 7.89
N VAL A 58 12.66 -4.43 7.94
CA VAL A 58 11.83 -4.58 9.14
C VAL A 58 10.88 -5.77 8.94
N PRO A 59 10.90 -6.79 9.81
CA PRO A 59 9.94 -7.88 9.73
C PRO A 59 8.57 -7.40 10.18
N LEU A 60 7.52 -7.80 9.45
CA LEU A 60 6.13 -7.48 9.72
C LEU A 60 5.32 -8.77 9.84
N GLY A 61 4.42 -8.79 10.81
CA GLY A 61 3.46 -9.87 11.06
C GLY A 61 2.03 -9.37 11.17
N PRO A 62 1.06 -10.26 11.44
CA PRO A 62 -0.35 -9.89 11.46
C PRO A 62 -0.66 -8.81 12.50
N GLY A 63 -1.36 -7.76 12.06
CA GLY A 63 -1.70 -6.58 12.88
C GLY A 63 -0.74 -5.41 12.72
N ASP A 64 0.45 -5.63 12.15
CA ASP A 64 1.39 -4.55 11.87
C ASP A 64 0.88 -3.64 10.75
N VAL A 65 1.23 -2.37 10.86
CA VAL A 65 0.75 -1.29 9.99
C VAL A 65 1.94 -0.52 9.43
N VAL A 66 1.99 -0.42 8.10
CA VAL A 66 2.91 0.47 7.39
C VAL A 66 2.13 1.71 6.97
N PHE A 67 2.63 2.88 7.35
CA PHE A 67 2.01 4.15 7.01
C PHE A 67 3.02 5.06 6.32
N SER A 68 2.72 5.43 5.08
CA SER A 68 3.49 6.39 4.29
C SER A 68 2.67 7.67 4.14
N PRO A 69 2.85 8.67 5.04
CA PRO A 69 2.02 9.88 5.07
C PRO A 69 2.27 10.84 3.90
N ARG A 70 3.41 10.71 3.22
CA ARG A 70 3.83 11.58 2.12
C ARG A 70 3.87 10.87 0.77
N GLY A 71 3.53 9.57 0.75
CA GLY A 71 3.63 8.74 -0.42
C GLY A 71 5.08 8.42 -0.78
N ASP A 72 5.98 8.42 0.21
CA ASP A 72 7.34 7.92 0.04
C ASP A 72 7.26 6.43 -0.34
N GLY A 73 8.05 6.03 -1.32
CA GLY A 73 8.08 4.68 -1.87
C GLY A 73 8.78 3.70 -0.95
N TYR A 74 8.35 2.44 -1.00
CA TYR A 74 8.84 1.36 -0.14
C TYR A 74 8.71 0.01 -0.84
N GLY A 75 9.39 -1.00 -0.32
CA GLY A 75 9.31 -2.38 -0.77
C GLY A 75 8.60 -3.27 0.24
N LEU A 76 7.88 -4.29 -0.27
CA LEU A 76 7.42 -5.42 0.54
C LEU A 76 7.86 -6.73 -0.12
N ALA A 77 8.34 -7.69 0.67
CA ALA A 77 8.76 -9.00 0.16
C ALA A 77 8.57 -10.15 1.16
N ASP A 78 8.58 -11.38 0.66
CA ASP A 78 8.57 -12.59 1.50
C ASP A 78 9.89 -12.80 2.27
N SER A 79 11.00 -12.27 1.74
CA SER A 79 12.35 -12.32 2.32
C SER A 79 13.09 -11.01 2.02
N PRO A 80 14.02 -10.55 2.88
CA PRO A 80 14.86 -9.38 2.60
C PRO A 80 15.72 -9.52 1.32
N SER A 81 15.97 -10.75 0.89
CA SER A 81 16.77 -11.07 -0.29
C SER A 81 15.96 -11.27 -1.57
N THR A 82 14.62 -11.30 -1.49
CA THR A 82 13.78 -11.46 -2.68
C THR A 82 13.81 -10.15 -3.50
N PRO A 83 14.15 -10.19 -4.80
CA PRO A 83 14.13 -8.99 -5.64
C PRO A 83 12.75 -8.34 -5.70
N LEU A 84 12.72 -7.01 -5.65
CA LEU A 84 11.50 -6.23 -5.78
C LEU A 84 11.17 -5.97 -7.25
N ALA A 85 9.91 -6.15 -7.62
CA ALA A 85 9.39 -5.79 -8.93
C ALA A 85 8.31 -4.72 -8.82
N GLU A 86 8.21 -3.85 -9.81
CA GLU A 86 7.09 -2.92 -9.92
C GLU A 86 5.78 -3.72 -10.11
N PRO A 87 4.67 -3.33 -9.44
CA PRO A 87 3.40 -4.03 -9.57
C PRO A 87 2.88 -3.97 -11.02
N VAL A 88 2.54 -5.14 -11.56
CA VAL A 88 1.93 -5.26 -12.90
C VAL A 88 0.46 -4.82 -12.81
N GLY A 89 0.21 -3.57 -13.22
CA GLY A 89 -1.06 -2.87 -13.03
C GLY A 89 -0.93 -1.91 -11.86
N GLY A 90 -1.10 -0.60 -12.12
CA GLY A 90 -0.82 0.47 -11.16
C GLY A 90 -1.42 0.25 -9.76
N ALA A 91 -0.81 0.90 -8.76
CA ALA A 91 -0.90 0.70 -7.30
C ALA A 91 -2.30 0.59 -6.63
N ALA A 92 -3.39 0.54 -7.39
CA ALA A 92 -4.65 -0.01 -6.94
C ALA A 92 -5.17 -0.90 -8.08
N GLY A 93 -5.14 -2.21 -7.87
CA GLY A 93 -5.86 -3.14 -8.75
C GLY A 93 -7.30 -2.65 -8.88
N HIS A 94 -7.65 -2.13 -10.04
CA HIS A 94 -9.04 -1.91 -10.41
C HIS A 94 -9.67 -3.30 -10.48
N PRO A 95 -10.65 -3.66 -9.64
CA PRO A 95 -11.36 -4.91 -9.83
C PRO A 95 -12.07 -4.78 -11.18
N ARG A 96 -11.68 -5.60 -12.15
CA ARG A 96 -12.55 -5.85 -13.31
C ARG A 96 -13.80 -6.51 -12.74
N GLY A 97 -14.93 -5.82 -12.88
CA GLY A 97 -16.22 -6.33 -12.45
C GLY A 97 -16.56 -7.66 -13.11
N GLY A 98 -17.29 -8.50 -12.38
CA GLY A 98 -17.88 -9.72 -12.91
C GLY A 98 -18.87 -10.33 -11.93
N GLY A 99 -20.14 -10.39 -12.33
CA GLY A 99 -21.19 -11.28 -11.81
C GLY A 99 -22.02 -10.75 -10.67
#